data_AF-A0A0L0VHP7-F1
#
_entry.id   AF-A0A0L0VHP7-F1
#
_cell.length_a   1.000
_cell.length_b   1.000
_cell.length_c   1.000
_cell.angle_alpha   90.00
_cell.angle_beta   90.00
_cell.angle_gamma   90.00
#
_symmetry.space_group_name_H-M   'P 1'
#
loop_
_entity.id
_entity.type
_entity.pdbx_description
1 polymer ?
#
loop_
_entity_poly.entity_id
_entity_poly.type
_entity_poly.pdbx_seq_one_letter_code
_entity_poly.pdbx_strand_id
1 'polypeptide(L)'
;MDQTNIEGIDEALQNLAPEHRAAYVELINNSSRGGFNDQELRFYFHDLDRIHFVLINMQESVADILLNLVIQWSTIIASLDETRESSFRRRLQVQGFLDNLVLLNPIRSQSEIDPSLPDDCPICQEQFSERLGAAVVQLPCHSSHTYHRDCIQEWLQENSNCPLCRFELPIRQQPGG
;
A
#
# COMPACT_ATOMS: atom_id res chain seq x y z
N MET A 1 0.17 19.15 30.54
CA MET A 1 -0.31 17.76 30.50
C MET A 1 0.83 16.92 31.03
N ASP A 2 0.60 16.26 32.17
CA ASP A 2 1.65 15.68 33.00
C ASP A 2 2.19 14.37 32.41
N GLN A 3 3.52 14.24 32.33
CA GLN A 3 4.23 13.11 31.70
C GLN A 3 3.86 11.76 32.36
N THR A 4 3.57 11.81 33.65
CA THR A 4 3.15 10.69 34.53
C THR A 4 1.84 10.03 34.11
N ASN A 5 0.99 10.74 33.35
CA ASN A 5 -0.30 10.21 32.90
C ASN A 5 -0.19 9.45 31.58
N ILE A 6 0.89 9.65 30.81
CA ILE A 6 1.10 9.00 29.50
C ILE A 6 1.74 7.61 29.70
N GLU A 7 2.71 7.50 30.61
CA GLU A 7 3.36 6.22 30.94
C GLU A 7 2.38 5.21 31.54
N GLY A 8 1.48 5.66 32.44
CA GLY A 8 0.46 4.79 33.02
C GLY A 8 -0.61 4.32 32.02
N ILE A 9 -0.86 5.10 30.96
CA ILE A 9 -1.76 4.68 29.87
C ILE A 9 -1.05 3.65 28.97
N ASP A 10 0.22 3.85 28.63
CA ASP A 10 0.97 2.86 27.82
C ASP A 10 1.14 1.54 28.57
N GLU A 11 1.39 1.56 29.89
CA GLU A 11 1.44 0.37 30.73
C GLU A 11 0.06 -0.33 30.83
N ALA A 12 -1.04 0.42 30.98
CA ALA A 12 -2.39 -0.15 30.98
C ALA A 12 -2.77 -0.76 29.62
N LEU A 13 -2.34 -0.15 28.51
CA LEU A 13 -2.54 -0.67 27.14
C LEU A 13 -1.66 -1.90 26.85
N GLN A 14 -0.45 -1.98 27.42
CA GLN A 14 0.39 -3.18 27.33
C GLN A 14 -0.24 -4.40 28.03
N ASN A 15 -1.04 -4.17 29.06
CA ASN A 15 -1.72 -5.22 29.83
C ASN A 15 -3.08 -5.63 29.24
N LEU A 16 -3.67 -4.84 28.35
CA LEU A 16 -4.96 -5.13 27.73
C LEU A 16 -4.75 -5.70 26.32
N ALA A 17 -4.90 -7.02 26.17
CA ALA A 17 -4.83 -7.74 24.89
C ALA A 17 -3.53 -7.43 24.08
N PRO A 18 -2.35 -7.83 24.60
CA PRO A 18 -1.05 -7.41 24.05
C PRO A 18 -0.86 -7.79 22.58
N GLU A 19 -1.44 -8.91 22.13
CA GLU A 19 -1.37 -9.37 20.74
C GLU A 19 -2.28 -8.55 19.83
N HIS A 20 -3.43 -8.10 20.32
CA HIS A 20 -4.31 -7.23 19.56
C HIS A 20 -3.69 -5.83 19.38
N ARG A 21 -2.95 -5.33 20.38
CA ARG A 21 -2.08 -4.14 20.22
C ARG A 21 -0.94 -4.40 19.24
N ALA A 22 -0.31 -5.58 19.30
CA ALA A 22 0.78 -5.94 18.40
C ALA A 22 0.35 -5.94 16.93
N ALA A 23 -0.88 -6.34 16.61
CA ALA A 23 -1.42 -6.21 15.25
C ALA A 23 -1.43 -4.76 14.74
N TYR A 24 -1.93 -3.83 15.55
CA TYR A 24 -1.91 -2.42 15.19
C TYR A 24 -0.47 -1.93 14.93
N VAL A 25 0.46 -2.26 15.83
CA VAL A 25 1.86 -1.88 15.74
C VAL A 25 2.52 -2.46 14.48
N GLU A 26 2.23 -3.70 14.15
CA GLU A 26 2.71 -4.37 12.94
C GLU A 26 2.25 -3.63 11.67
N LEU A 27 0.97 -3.24 11.60
CA LEU A 27 0.41 -2.52 10.45
C LEU A 27 0.99 -1.11 10.26
N ILE A 28 1.23 -0.37 11.34
CA ILE A 28 1.76 1.00 11.25
C ILE A 28 3.24 1.02 10.90
N ASN A 29 4.02 0.07 11.42
CA ASN A 29 5.48 0.05 11.22
C ASN A 29 5.87 -0.53 9.85
N ASN A 30 5.02 -1.38 9.26
CA ASN A 30 5.30 -2.03 8.00
C ASN A 30 4.34 -1.56 6.89
N SER A 31 4.41 -0.28 6.49
CA SER A 31 3.47 0.30 5.51
C SER A 31 3.43 -0.40 4.14
N SER A 32 4.50 -1.11 3.80
CA SER A 32 4.66 -1.85 2.55
C SER A 32 4.24 -3.33 2.62
N ARG A 33 3.70 -3.82 3.74
CA ARG A 33 3.16 -5.20 3.81
C ARG A 33 1.77 -5.32 3.16
N GLY A 34 1.35 -6.54 2.87
CA GLY A 34 -0.05 -6.88 2.55
C GLY A 34 -0.89 -7.06 3.81
N GLY A 35 -2.14 -7.49 3.66
CA GLY A 35 -3.00 -7.80 4.81
C GLY A 35 -2.47 -8.95 5.66
N PHE A 36 -3.02 -9.13 6.86
CA PHE A 36 -2.74 -10.30 7.69
C PHE A 36 -3.17 -11.58 6.99
N ASN A 37 -2.29 -12.57 7.00
CA ASN A 37 -2.64 -13.92 6.58
C ASN A 37 -3.36 -14.69 7.70
N ASP A 38 -3.91 -15.87 7.38
CA ASP A 38 -4.66 -16.69 8.33
C ASP A 38 -3.90 -17.04 9.62
N GLN A 39 -2.58 -17.23 9.54
CA GLN A 39 -1.75 -17.53 10.71
C GLN A 39 -1.58 -16.29 11.60
N GLU A 40 -1.36 -15.12 11.00
CA GLU A 40 -1.28 -13.84 11.70
C GLU A 40 -2.62 -13.48 12.34
N LEU A 41 -3.75 -13.67 11.64
CA LEU A 41 -5.09 -13.44 12.18
C LEU A 41 -5.34 -14.32 13.41
N ARG A 42 -4.99 -15.61 13.34
CA ARG A 42 -5.07 -16.49 14.51
C ARG A 42 -4.17 -16.00 15.63
N PHE A 43 -2.93 -15.60 15.34
CA PHE A 43 -1.98 -15.17 16.36
C PHE A 43 -2.42 -13.87 17.05
N TYR A 44 -2.77 -12.85 16.29
CA TYR A 44 -3.06 -11.52 16.85
C TYR A 44 -4.42 -11.42 17.55
N PHE A 45 -5.39 -12.24 17.16
CA PHE A 45 -6.77 -12.13 17.63
C PHE A 45 -7.25 -13.33 18.46
N HIS A 46 -6.36 -14.27 18.83
CA HIS A 46 -6.74 -15.49 19.57
C HIS A 46 -7.47 -15.24 20.89
N ASP A 47 -7.18 -14.14 21.57
CA ASP A 47 -7.75 -13.82 22.88
C ASP A 47 -9.11 -13.11 22.81
N LEU A 48 -9.59 -12.72 21.61
CA LEU A 48 -10.86 -12.00 21.48
C LEU A 48 -12.05 -12.81 22.00
N ASP A 49 -12.10 -14.12 21.75
CA ASP A 49 -13.18 -14.98 22.25
C ASP A 49 -13.20 -15.04 23.78
N ARG A 50 -12.01 -15.11 24.39
CA ARG A 50 -11.85 -15.11 25.84
C ARG A 50 -12.25 -13.76 26.44
N ILE A 51 -11.87 -12.65 25.80
CA ILE A 51 -12.26 -11.30 26.22
C ILE A 51 -13.78 -11.17 26.15
N HIS A 52 -14.39 -11.56 25.03
CA HIS A 52 -15.84 -11.55 24.87
C HIS A 52 -16.55 -12.37 25.96
N PHE A 53 -16.05 -13.58 26.25
CA PHE A 53 -16.57 -14.43 27.33
C PHE A 53 -16.48 -13.73 28.70
N VAL A 54 -15.39 -13.05 29.00
CA VAL A 54 -15.25 -12.31 30.27
C VAL A 54 -16.26 -11.16 30.34
N LEU A 55 -16.43 -10.41 29.24
CA LEU A 55 -17.34 -9.26 29.18
C LEU A 55 -18.81 -9.66 29.39
N ILE A 56 -19.28 -10.75 28.77
CA ILE A 56 -20.68 -11.19 28.93
C ILE A 56 -21.03 -11.62 30.37
N ASN A 57 -20.02 -11.89 31.20
CA ASN A 57 -20.20 -12.28 32.60
C ASN A 57 -20.08 -11.08 33.57
N MET A 58 -19.86 -9.86 33.05
CA MET A 58 -19.83 -8.63 33.85
C MET A 58 -21.23 -8.02 34.02
N GLN A 59 -21.33 -7.00 34.86
CA GLN A 59 -22.53 -6.15 34.91
C GLN A 59 -22.76 -5.50 33.55
N GLU A 60 -24.00 -5.54 33.06
CA GLU A 60 -24.41 -5.11 31.72
C GLU A 60 -23.86 -3.73 31.33
N SER A 61 -24.01 -2.73 32.20
CA SER A 61 -23.54 -1.36 31.94
C SER A 61 -22.02 -1.25 31.75
N VAL A 62 -21.24 -2.12 32.40
CA VAL A 62 -19.77 -2.15 32.28
C VAL A 62 -19.36 -2.97 31.05
N ALA A 63 -20.04 -4.09 30.83
CA ALA A 63 -19.82 -4.95 29.67
C ALA A 63 -19.99 -4.18 28.35
N ASP A 64 -21.06 -3.40 28.23
CA ASP A 64 -21.36 -2.63 27.02
C ASP A 64 -20.29 -1.61 26.68
N ILE A 65 -19.79 -0.88 27.68
CA ILE A 65 -18.74 0.13 27.50
C ILE A 65 -17.45 -0.52 27.02
N LEU A 66 -17.04 -1.60 27.67
CA LEU A 66 -15.80 -2.31 27.34
C LEU A 66 -15.90 -3.04 26.00
N LEU A 67 -17.04 -3.65 25.70
CA LEU A 67 -17.28 -4.32 24.42
C LEU A 67 -17.24 -3.31 23.26
N ASN A 68 -17.85 -2.14 23.43
CA ASN A 68 -17.78 -1.07 22.44
C ASN A 68 -16.32 -0.66 22.19
N LEU A 69 -15.52 -0.45 23.24
CA LEU A 69 -14.11 -0.12 23.10
C LEU A 69 -13.33 -1.18 22.32
N VAL A 70 -13.53 -2.47 22.63
CA VAL A 70 -12.87 -3.58 21.93
C VAL A 70 -13.29 -3.61 20.45
N ILE A 71 -14.59 -3.47 20.15
CA ILE A 71 -15.10 -3.45 18.78
C ILE A 71 -14.52 -2.28 17.98
N GLN A 72 -14.49 -1.07 18.56
CA GLN A 72 -13.92 0.09 17.88
C GLN A 72 -12.43 -0.12 17.58
N TRP A 73 -11.69 -0.69 18.53
CA TRP A 73 -10.27 -0.99 18.31
C TRP A 73 -10.06 -2.06 17.23
N SER A 74 -10.82 -3.15 17.25
CA SER A 74 -10.79 -4.18 16.19
C SER A 74 -11.13 -3.59 14.82
N THR A 75 -12.08 -2.64 14.78
CA THR A 75 -12.49 -1.97 13.54
C THR A 75 -11.38 -1.10 12.96
N ILE A 76 -10.63 -0.38 13.81
CA ILE A 76 -9.46 0.41 13.39
C ILE A 76 -8.39 -0.51 12.78
N ILE A 77 -8.08 -1.63 13.44
CA ILE A 77 -7.08 -2.59 12.96
C ILE A 77 -7.53 -3.20 11.63
N ALA A 78 -8.79 -3.63 11.52
CA ALA A 78 -9.34 -4.18 10.28
C ALA A 78 -9.28 -3.17 9.11
N SER A 79 -9.63 -1.90 9.36
CA SER A 79 -9.54 -0.85 8.35
C SER A 79 -8.09 -0.58 7.89
N LEU A 80 -7.15 -0.60 8.83
CA LEU A 80 -5.73 -0.48 8.50
C LEU A 80 -5.22 -1.69 7.70
N ASP A 81 -5.63 -2.89 8.08
CA ASP A 81 -5.27 -4.13 7.38
C ASP A 81 -5.79 -4.14 5.93
N GLU A 82 -7.06 -3.77 5.73
CA GLU A 82 -7.66 -3.62 4.41
C GLU A 82 -6.93 -2.55 3.58
N THR A 83 -6.52 -1.44 4.21
CA THR A 83 -5.73 -0.39 3.55
C THR A 83 -4.35 -0.90 3.13
N ARG A 84 -3.70 -1.74 3.94
CA ARG A 84 -2.41 -2.37 3.57
C ARG A 84 -2.59 -3.35 2.42
N GLU A 85 -3.59 -4.20 2.50
CA GLU A 85 -3.87 -5.20 1.48
C GLU A 85 -4.18 -4.56 0.13
N SER A 86 -5.05 -3.55 0.11
CA SER A 86 -5.37 -2.80 -1.12
C SER A 86 -4.14 -2.12 -1.72
N SER A 87 -3.31 -1.48 -0.89
CA SER A 87 -2.05 -0.83 -1.32
C SER A 87 -1.03 -1.84 -1.84
N PHE A 88 -0.94 -3.02 -1.22
CA PHE A 88 -0.07 -4.11 -1.67
C PHE A 88 -0.54 -4.69 -2.99
N ARG A 89 -1.83 -5.00 -3.14
CA ARG A 89 -2.42 -5.44 -4.42
C ARG A 89 -2.18 -4.42 -5.52
N ARG A 90 -2.33 -3.12 -5.24
CA ARG A 90 -2.07 -2.07 -6.22
C ARG A 90 -0.63 -2.09 -6.70
N ARG A 91 0.34 -2.19 -5.79
CA ARG A 91 1.76 -2.31 -6.15
C ARG A 91 2.04 -3.52 -7.03
N LEU A 92 1.48 -4.68 -6.70
CA LEU A 92 1.63 -5.89 -7.51
C LEU A 92 1.01 -5.75 -8.91
N GLN A 93 -0.18 -5.15 -9.01
CA GLN A 93 -0.83 -4.91 -10.30
C GLN A 93 -0.02 -3.97 -11.18
N VAL A 94 0.52 -2.89 -10.62
CA VAL A 94 1.37 -1.93 -11.34
C VAL A 94 2.66 -2.60 -11.77
N GLN A 95 3.35 -3.33 -10.87
CA GLN A 95 4.57 -4.07 -11.23
C GLN A 95 4.31 -5.07 -12.35
N GLY A 96 3.28 -5.92 -12.20
CA GLY A 96 2.92 -6.89 -13.22
C GLY A 96 2.53 -6.25 -14.55
N PHE A 97 1.92 -5.06 -14.55
CA PHE A 97 1.68 -4.30 -15.79
C PHE A 97 2.98 -3.82 -16.42
N LEU A 98 3.88 -3.20 -15.63
CA LEU A 98 5.15 -2.67 -16.11
C LEU A 98 6.09 -3.76 -16.66
N ASP A 99 6.07 -4.95 -16.06
CA ASP A 99 6.89 -6.07 -16.50
C ASP A 99 6.50 -6.60 -17.89
N ASN A 100 5.29 -6.27 -18.37
CA ASN A 100 4.81 -6.60 -19.71
C ASN A 100 5.02 -5.47 -20.74
N LEU A 101 5.61 -4.34 -20.34
CA LEU A 101 5.86 -3.22 -21.25
C LEU A 101 7.14 -3.44 -22.08
N VAL A 102 7.18 -2.77 -23.23
CA VAL A 102 8.38 -2.73 -24.07
C VAL A 102 9.45 -1.90 -23.37
N LEU A 103 10.58 -2.54 -23.08
CA LEU A 103 11.79 -1.88 -22.57
C LEU A 103 12.58 -1.28 -23.73
N LEU A 104 12.85 0.02 -23.65
CA LEU A 104 13.70 0.75 -24.58
C LEU A 104 15.09 0.88 -23.95
N ASN A 105 16.13 0.58 -24.74
CA ASN A 105 17.51 0.77 -24.30
C ASN A 105 17.88 2.26 -24.45
N PRO A 106 18.23 2.98 -23.36
CA PRO A 106 18.64 4.38 -23.45
C PRO A 106 20.04 4.57 -24.06
N ILE A 107 20.82 3.49 -24.19
CA ILE A 107 22.13 3.52 -24.84
C ILE A 107 21.92 3.49 -26.37
N ARG A 108 21.53 4.63 -26.93
CA ARG A 108 21.48 4.82 -28.39
C ARG A 108 22.80 5.43 -28.85
N SER A 109 23.56 4.71 -29.65
CA SER A 109 24.64 5.31 -30.44
C SER A 109 24.03 6.38 -31.36
N GLN A 110 24.65 7.56 -31.44
CA GLN A 110 24.20 8.79 -32.13
C GLN A 110 23.75 8.64 -33.61
N SER A 111 23.82 7.45 -34.20
CA SER A 111 23.57 7.17 -35.62
C SER A 111 22.15 6.70 -35.96
N GLU A 112 21.28 6.40 -34.99
CA GLU A 112 19.91 5.89 -35.22
C GLU A 112 18.87 6.68 -34.41
N ILE A 113 18.90 8.01 -34.51
CA ILE A 113 17.85 8.85 -33.91
C ILE A 113 16.63 8.74 -34.83
N ASP A 114 15.60 8.01 -34.39
CA ASP A 114 14.24 8.24 -34.88
C ASP A 114 13.78 9.59 -34.31
N PRO A 115 13.71 10.67 -35.13
CA PRO A 115 13.39 12.01 -34.66
C PRO A 115 11.96 12.14 -34.13
N SER A 116 11.15 11.08 -34.19
CA SER A 116 9.78 11.05 -33.69
C SER A 116 9.64 10.65 -32.21
N LEU A 117 10.73 10.18 -31.57
CA LEU A 117 10.72 9.80 -30.16
C LEU A 117 11.20 10.96 -29.26
N PRO A 118 10.52 11.24 -28.13
CA PRO A 118 10.96 12.27 -27.19
C PRO A 118 12.27 11.88 -26.48
N ASP A 119 13.14 12.86 -26.26
CA ASP A 119 14.42 12.68 -25.56
C ASP A 119 14.30 12.82 -24.02
N ASP A 120 13.23 13.46 -23.55
CA ASP A 120 12.99 13.77 -22.14
C ASP A 120 11.84 12.97 -21.56
N CYS A 121 11.97 12.58 -20.28
CA CYS A 121 10.87 11.99 -19.54
C CYS A 121 9.83 13.07 -19.16
N PRO A 122 8.55 12.94 -19.57
CA PRO A 122 7.54 13.97 -19.29
C PRO A 122 7.18 14.15 -17.80
N ILE A 123 7.58 13.21 -16.94
CA ILE A 123 7.29 13.24 -15.50
C ILE A 123 8.36 14.03 -14.75
N CYS A 124 9.64 13.67 -14.89
CA CYS A 124 10.74 14.33 -14.19
C CYS A 124 11.41 15.45 -15.00
N GLN A 125 11.09 15.58 -16.29
CA GLN A 125 11.66 16.58 -17.21
C GLN A 125 13.18 16.46 -17.40
N GLU A 126 13.74 15.28 -17.15
CA GLU A 126 15.16 14.94 -17.38
C GLU A 126 15.30 14.09 -18.63
N GLN A 127 16.43 14.22 -19.32
CA GLN A 127 16.76 13.40 -20.49
C GLN A 127 16.88 11.92 -20.09
N PHE A 128 16.41 11.02 -20.97
CA PHE A 128 16.55 9.58 -20.72
C PHE A 128 18.02 9.12 -20.63
N SER A 129 18.93 9.86 -21.29
CA SER A 129 20.37 9.59 -21.30
C SER A 129 21.07 10.00 -19.99
N GLU A 130 20.52 10.93 -19.22
CA GLU A 130 21.12 11.42 -17.98
C GLU A 130 21.11 10.37 -16.87
N ARG A 131 20.15 9.44 -16.89
CA ARG A 131 20.04 8.34 -15.93
C ARG A 131 20.66 7.05 -16.46
N LEU A 132 21.98 6.93 -16.30
CA LEU A 132 22.73 5.71 -16.63
C LEU A 132 22.10 4.46 -15.99
N GLY A 133 21.68 3.52 -16.83
CA GLY A 133 21.09 2.25 -16.41
C GLY A 133 19.60 2.32 -16.02
N ALA A 134 18.95 3.48 -16.07
CA ALA A 134 17.51 3.56 -15.86
C ALA A 134 16.76 2.91 -17.03
N ALA A 135 15.82 2.04 -16.72
CA ALA A 135 14.94 1.45 -17.73
C ALA A 135 13.97 2.51 -18.26
N VAL A 136 13.81 2.56 -19.59
CA VAL A 136 12.78 3.36 -20.25
C VAL A 136 11.71 2.42 -20.75
N VAL A 137 10.45 2.77 -20.51
CA VAL A 137 9.30 1.97 -20.95
C VAL A 137 8.38 2.78 -21.84
N GLN A 138 7.76 2.11 -22.79
CA GLN A 138 6.76 2.68 -23.68
C GLN A 138 5.36 2.19 -23.27
N LEU A 139 4.42 3.12 -23.09
CA LEU A 139 3.02 2.76 -22.82
C LEU A 139 2.31 2.28 -24.10
N PRO A 140 1.30 1.40 -23.99
CA PRO A 140 0.61 0.82 -25.16
C PRO A 140 -0.32 1.80 -25.88
N CYS A 141 -0.60 2.98 -25.32
CA CYS A 141 -1.54 3.93 -25.89
C CYS A 141 -0.99 4.74 -27.08
N HIS A 142 0.31 5.02 -27.12
CA HIS A 142 0.97 5.70 -28.24
C HIS A 142 2.48 5.45 -28.21
N SER A 143 3.13 5.38 -29.38
CA SER A 143 4.57 5.10 -29.46
C SER A 143 5.47 6.17 -28.85
N SER A 144 5.04 7.43 -28.87
CA SER A 144 5.76 8.54 -28.24
C SER A 144 5.55 8.66 -26.71
N HIS A 145 4.66 7.89 -26.10
CA HIS A 145 4.42 7.94 -24.65
C HIS A 145 5.43 7.06 -23.91
N THR A 146 6.61 7.62 -23.70
CA THR A 146 7.75 6.96 -23.07
C THR A 146 8.13 7.64 -21.74
N TYR A 147 8.61 6.85 -20.79
CA TYR A 147 8.91 7.30 -19.43
C TYR A 147 10.06 6.48 -18.83
N HIS A 148 10.78 7.04 -17.85
CA HIS A 148 11.56 6.22 -16.94
C HIS A 148 10.62 5.25 -16.22
N ARG A 149 11.01 3.97 -16.12
CA ARG A 149 10.19 2.92 -15.50
C ARG A 149 9.76 3.31 -14.09
N ASP A 150 10.67 3.88 -13.30
CA ASP A 150 10.37 4.28 -11.92
C ASP A 150 9.43 5.48 -11.86
N CYS A 151 9.61 6.48 -12.74
CA CYS A 151 8.73 7.65 -12.80
C CYS A 151 7.29 7.26 -13.14
N ILE A 152 7.09 6.40 -14.14
CA ILE A 152 5.75 5.94 -14.48
C ILE A 152 5.20 4.96 -13.43
N GLN A 153 6.06 4.18 -12.76
CA GLN A 153 5.64 3.32 -11.66
C GLN A 153 5.03 4.10 -10.51
N GLU A 154 5.66 5.21 -10.09
CA GLU A 154 5.15 6.08 -9.03
C GLU A 154 3.80 6.68 -9.42
N TRP A 155 3.69 7.26 -10.62
CA TRP A 155 2.43 7.80 -11.14
C TRP A 155 1.31 6.75 -11.12
N LEU A 156 1.62 5.52 -11.54
CA LEU A 156 0.64 4.45 -11.65
C LEU A 156 0.23 3.85 -10.29
N GLN A 157 0.92 4.16 -9.19
CA GLN A 157 0.41 3.77 -7.87
C GLN A 157 -0.91 4.46 -7.55
N GLU A 158 -1.04 5.73 -7.93
CA GLU A 158 -2.22 6.56 -7.62
C GLU A 158 -3.18 6.70 -8.83
N ASN A 159 -2.69 6.50 -10.05
CA ASN A 159 -3.44 6.73 -11.28
C ASN A 159 -3.49 5.49 -12.16
N SER A 160 -4.56 5.32 -12.93
CA SER A 160 -4.67 4.25 -13.94
C SER A 160 -4.65 4.78 -15.37
N ASN A 161 -4.18 6.00 -15.58
CA ASN A 161 -4.21 6.68 -16.88
C ASN A 161 -2.82 7.20 -17.30
N CYS A 162 -2.61 7.30 -18.61
CA CYS A 162 -1.41 7.90 -19.18
C CYS A 162 -1.29 9.39 -18.79
N PRO A 163 -0.14 9.87 -18.27
CA PRO A 163 0.05 11.29 -17.93
C PRO A 163 -0.18 12.27 -19.09
N LEU A 164 0.08 11.84 -20.33
CA LEU A 164 0.01 12.70 -21.51
C LEU A 164 -1.37 12.73 -22.16
N CYS A 165 -1.98 11.57 -22.43
CA CYS A 165 -3.25 11.49 -23.18
C CYS A 165 -4.45 11.05 -22.33
N ARG A 166 -4.25 10.74 -21.05
CA ARG A 166 -5.28 10.25 -20.12
C ARG A 166 -5.95 8.94 -20.54
N PHE A 167 -5.40 8.22 -21.52
CA PHE A 167 -5.85 6.87 -21.87
C PHE A 167 -5.80 5.96 -20.65
N GLU A 168 -6.90 5.28 -20.36
CA GLU A 168 -7.01 4.34 -19.25
C GLU A 168 -6.26 3.05 -19.57
N LEU A 169 -5.25 2.73 -18.77
CA LEU A 169 -4.38 1.58 -18.96
C LEU A 169 -5.03 0.33 -18.36
N PRO A 170 -4.82 -0.85 -18.96
CA PRO A 170 -5.41 -2.11 -18.49
C PRO A 170 -4.69 -2.67 -17.25
N ILE A 171 -4.46 -1.84 -16.24
CA ILE A 171 -3.95 -2.23 -14.93
C ILE A 171 -5.15 -2.80 -14.19
N ARG A 172 -5.32 -4.13 -14.28
CA ARG A 172 -6.49 -4.86 -13.79
C ARG A 172 -6.93 -4.36 -12.41
N GLN A 173 -8.02 -3.60 -12.35
CA GLN A 173 -8.83 -3.49 -11.14
C GLN A 173 -9.76 -4.71 -11.19
N GLN A 174 -9.62 -5.67 -10.28
CA GLN A 174 -10.69 -6.64 -10.14
C GLN A 174 -11.94 -5.88 -9.69
N PRO A 175 -13.11 -6.05 -10.33
CA PRO A 175 -14.36 -5.59 -9.75
C PRO A 175 -14.61 -6.44 -8.50
N GLY A 176 -14.79 -5.78 -7.35
CA GLY A 176 -15.37 -6.42 -6.18
C GLY A 176 -16.75 -6.97 -6.56
N GLY A 177 -16.92 -8.27 -6.37
CA GLY A 177 -18.18 -8.99 -6.53
C GLY A 177 -18.40 -9.87 -5.32
#